data_AF-A0A962W9Z5-F1
#
_entry.id   AF-A0A962W9Z5-F1
#
_cell.length_a   1.000
_cell.length_b   1.000
_cell.length_c   1.000
_cell.angle_alpha   90.00
_cell.angle_beta   90.00
_cell.angle_gamma   90.00
#
_symmetry.space_group_name_H-M   'P 1'
#
loop_
_entity.id
_entity.type
_entity.pdbx_description
1 polymer ?
#
loop_
_entity_poly.entity_id
_entity_poly.type
_entity_poly.pdbx_seq_one_letter_code
_entity_poly.pdbx_strand_id
1 'polypeptide(L)'
;STQHRGVVPDVTFPSMYDHDEIGESSLDHALNWDQINPVRHHRYNDLSTVVPRVTARFVERSAGNPDFVYLEDQVELARQTREITELPLNEAARIALRESQEQKALTIENKRRKALGEPLLESLEDEEEDLDADGLADVDGEDAGAEDEPEVDDVLLTEAGNILADMLQMKRQAFAVHTPAAAVAEQ
;
A
#
# COMPACT_ATOMS: atom_id res chain seq x y z
N SER A 1 2.58 -3.88 25.73
CA SER A 1 1.25 -4.17 25.16
C SER A 1 1.23 -3.77 23.69
N THR A 2 0.33 -4.32 22.87
CA THR A 2 -0.01 -3.79 21.53
C THR A 2 -1.12 -2.74 21.59
N GLN A 3 -1.77 -2.59 22.75
CA GLN A 3 -2.77 -1.57 23.04
C GLN A 3 -2.35 -0.19 22.54
N HIS A 4 -3.23 0.54 21.86
CA HIS A 4 -2.97 1.86 21.23
C HIS A 4 -1.88 1.94 20.16
N ARG A 5 -0.91 1.01 20.12
CA ARG A 5 0.28 1.09 19.26
C ARG A 5 0.26 0.10 18.10
N GLY A 6 -0.58 -0.93 18.19
CA GLY A 6 -0.60 -2.04 17.25
C GLY A 6 0.77 -2.72 17.12
N VAL A 7 1.05 -3.21 15.92
CA VAL A 7 2.38 -3.71 15.51
C VAL A 7 2.89 -2.78 14.42
N VAL A 8 4.01 -2.10 14.69
CA VAL A 8 4.67 -1.24 13.70
C VAL A 8 5.48 -2.12 12.74
N PRO A 9 5.21 -2.07 11.42
CA PRO A 9 5.97 -2.86 10.46
C PRO A 9 7.39 -2.29 10.27
N ASP A 10 8.36 -3.17 9.98
CA ASP A 10 9.75 -2.77 9.69
C ASP A 10 9.89 -2.03 8.34
N VAL A 11 9.00 -2.31 7.38
CA VAL A 11 8.89 -1.62 6.10
C VAL A 11 7.46 -1.06 6.01
N THR A 12 7.35 0.26 5.92
CA THR A 12 6.07 0.97 5.90
C THR A 12 5.63 1.24 4.46
N PHE A 13 4.38 0.92 4.17
CA PHE A 13 3.72 1.27 2.90
C PHE A 13 2.88 2.54 3.05
N PRO A 14 2.61 3.25 1.94
CA PRO A 14 1.64 4.33 1.95
C PRO A 14 0.25 3.77 2.33
N SER A 15 -0.49 4.50 3.16
CA SER A 15 -1.80 4.10 3.67
C SER A 15 -2.82 5.20 3.40
N MET A 16 -3.97 4.82 2.87
CA MET A 16 -5.12 5.72 2.72
C MET A 16 -5.74 6.09 4.07
N TYR A 17 -5.53 5.26 5.10
CA TYR A 17 -6.12 5.40 6.42
C TYR A 17 -5.16 6.08 7.40
N ASP A 18 -5.70 6.98 8.20
CA ASP A 18 -5.01 7.54 9.35
C ASP A 18 -5.20 6.62 10.57
N HIS A 19 -4.10 6.10 11.12
CA HIS A 19 -4.11 5.21 12.28
C HIS A 19 -4.50 5.93 13.59
N ASP A 20 -4.45 7.26 13.62
CA ASP A 20 -4.88 8.05 14.77
C ASP A 20 -6.41 8.25 14.79
N GLU A 21 -7.06 8.21 13.62
CA GLU A 21 -8.53 8.25 13.49
C GLU A 21 -9.14 6.85 13.51
N ILE A 22 -8.43 5.86 12.94
CA ILE A 22 -8.91 4.50 12.77
C ILE A 22 -8.07 3.55 13.63
N GLY A 23 -8.66 3.05 14.71
CA GLY A 23 -8.06 2.00 15.53
C GLY A 23 -8.58 1.99 16.96
N GLU A 24 -8.01 1.11 17.77
CA GLU A 24 -8.26 1.11 19.21
C GLU A 24 -7.80 2.42 19.87
N SER A 25 -6.80 3.09 19.29
CA SER A 25 -6.27 4.38 19.73
C SER A 25 -7.26 5.52 19.69
N SER A 26 -8.25 5.49 18.79
CA SER A 26 -9.24 6.56 18.61
C SER A 26 -10.45 6.44 19.54
N LEU A 27 -10.52 5.39 20.37
CA LEU A 27 -11.64 5.18 21.29
C LEU A 27 -11.47 5.97 22.60
N ASP A 28 -12.48 6.75 22.98
CA ASP A 28 -12.50 7.64 24.16
C ASP A 28 -12.10 6.98 25.49
N HIS A 29 -12.31 5.67 25.62
CA HIS A 29 -12.09 4.91 26.85
C HIS A 29 -11.19 3.69 26.66
N ALA A 30 -10.32 3.72 25.63
CA ALA A 30 -9.29 2.70 25.48
C ALA A 30 -8.34 2.69 26.70
N LEU A 31 -7.94 1.49 27.11
CA LEU A 31 -7.01 1.31 28.23
C LEU A 31 -5.64 1.81 27.84
N ASN A 32 -4.97 2.56 28.73
CA ASN A 32 -3.62 3.04 28.49
C ASN A 32 -2.66 1.90 28.14
N TRP A 33 -1.68 2.22 27.29
CA TRP A 33 -0.58 1.30 27.01
C TRP A 33 0.24 1.02 28.28
N ASP A 34 0.54 -0.26 28.51
CA ASP A 34 1.40 -0.70 29.62
C ASP A 34 2.44 -1.73 29.13
N GLN A 35 3.56 -1.81 29.85
CA GLN A 35 4.66 -2.73 29.60
C GLN A 35 5.02 -3.48 30.88
N ILE A 36 4.91 -4.81 30.82
CA ILE A 36 5.36 -5.71 31.86
C ILE A 36 6.76 -6.26 31.55
N ASN A 37 7.38 -6.90 32.55
CA ASN A 37 8.68 -7.52 32.40
C ASN A 37 8.69 -8.57 31.27
N PRO A 38 9.72 -8.55 30.39
CA PRO A 38 9.80 -9.50 29.28
C PRO A 38 10.09 -10.91 29.78
N VAL A 39 9.45 -11.90 29.16
CA VAL A 39 9.75 -13.32 29.37
C VAL A 39 11.02 -13.69 28.59
N ARG A 40 11.88 -14.53 29.19
CA ARG A 40 13.07 -15.05 28.52
C ARG A 40 12.65 -15.98 27.37
N HIS A 41 13.07 -15.64 26.16
CA HIS A 41 12.85 -16.43 24.96
C HIS A 41 14.11 -16.36 24.09
N HIS A 42 14.27 -17.33 23.19
CA HIS A 42 15.35 -17.31 22.21
C HIS A 42 14.99 -16.31 21.10
N ARG A 43 15.95 -15.44 20.74
CA ARG A 43 15.82 -14.60 19.55
C ARG A 43 16.21 -15.43 18.34
N TYR A 44 15.31 -15.51 17.37
CA TYR A 44 15.55 -16.22 16.13
C TYR A 44 15.91 -15.22 15.04
N ASN A 45 17.08 -15.39 14.43
CA ASN A 45 17.58 -14.63 13.28
C ASN A 45 17.65 -13.11 13.49
N ASP A 46 18.86 -12.56 13.42
CA ASP A 46 19.03 -11.10 13.42
C ASP A 46 18.76 -10.55 12.00
N LEU A 47 17.74 -9.70 11.87
CA LEU A 47 17.35 -9.05 10.61
C LEU A 47 17.86 -7.61 10.50
N SER A 48 18.55 -7.09 11.52
CA SER A 48 19.01 -5.70 11.57
C SER A 48 19.89 -5.29 10.39
N THR A 49 20.64 -6.22 9.81
CA THR A 49 21.49 -5.98 8.64
C THR A 49 20.77 -6.15 7.31
N VAL A 50 19.61 -6.83 7.31
CA VAL A 50 18.83 -7.16 6.11
C VAL A 50 17.78 -6.09 5.85
N VAL A 51 17.04 -5.68 6.89
CA VAL A 51 15.94 -4.70 6.79
C VAL A 51 16.36 -3.44 6.02
N PRO A 52 17.45 -2.72 6.38
CA PRO A 52 17.83 -1.51 5.65
C PRO A 52 18.11 -1.71 4.17
N ARG A 53 18.60 -2.90 3.79
CA ARG A 53 18.93 -3.23 2.40
C ARG A 53 17.68 -3.55 1.58
N VAL A 54 16.72 -4.26 2.16
CA VAL A 54 15.44 -4.53 1.48
C VAL A 54 14.57 -3.28 1.40
N THR A 55 14.60 -2.42 2.42
CA THR A 55 13.95 -1.10 2.38
C THR A 55 14.51 -0.24 1.24
N ALA A 56 15.84 -0.22 1.06
CA ALA A 56 16.45 0.53 -0.05
C ALA A 56 16.01 0.01 -1.43
N ARG A 57 15.93 -1.32 -1.60
CA ARG A 57 15.44 -1.94 -2.85
C ARG A 57 13.95 -1.66 -3.10
N PHE A 58 13.13 -1.72 -2.05
CA PHE A 58 11.72 -1.32 -2.09
C PHE A 58 11.59 0.11 -2.60
N VAL A 59 12.27 1.08 -1.97
CA VAL A 59 12.21 2.50 -2.38
C VAL A 59 12.64 2.69 -3.84
N GLU A 60 13.71 2.03 -4.27
CA GLU A 60 14.18 2.10 -5.66
C GLU A 60 13.15 1.54 -6.65
N ARG A 61 12.53 0.40 -6.34
CA ARG A 61 11.54 -0.26 -7.20
C ARG A 61 10.23 0.50 -7.25
N SER A 62 9.72 0.93 -6.10
CA SER A 62 8.49 1.71 -5.96
C SER A 62 8.54 3.02 -6.74
N ALA A 63 9.68 3.72 -6.73
CA ALA A 63 9.84 4.98 -7.45
C ALA A 63 9.70 4.85 -8.98
N GLY A 64 9.93 3.65 -9.53
CA GLY A 64 9.79 3.36 -10.95
C GLY A 64 8.49 2.65 -11.33
N ASN A 65 7.64 2.28 -10.37
CA ASN A 65 6.41 1.54 -10.61
C ASN A 65 5.24 2.52 -10.80
N PRO A 66 4.61 2.56 -12.00
CA PRO A 66 3.46 3.43 -12.28
C PRO A 66 2.32 3.29 -11.29
N ASP A 67 1.95 2.06 -10.91
CA ASP A 67 0.83 1.79 -10.02
C ASP A 67 1.15 2.19 -8.57
N PHE A 68 2.42 2.08 -8.16
CA PHE A 68 2.85 2.55 -6.84
C PHE A 68 2.83 4.07 -6.75
N VAL A 69 3.29 4.75 -7.81
CA VAL A 69 3.23 6.23 -7.90
C VAL A 69 1.78 6.71 -7.92
N TYR A 70 0.90 6.01 -8.63
CA TYR A 70 -0.54 6.26 -8.61
C TYR A 70 -1.11 6.16 -7.19
N LEU A 71 -0.78 5.08 -6.46
CA LEU A 71 -1.20 4.89 -5.08
C LEU A 71 -0.71 6.01 -4.15
N GLU A 72 0.55 6.44 -4.28
CA GLU A 72 1.10 7.55 -3.50
C GLU A 72 0.35 8.87 -3.76
N ASP A 73 0.03 9.17 -5.03
CA ASP A 73 -0.75 10.34 -5.40
C ASP A 73 -2.17 10.29 -4.83
N GLN A 74 -2.81 9.11 -4.84
CA GLN A 74 -4.12 8.87 -4.24
C GLN A 74 -4.11 9.09 -2.71
N VAL A 75 -3.08 8.58 -2.04
CA VAL A 75 -2.88 8.78 -0.59
C VAL A 75 -2.71 10.26 -0.26
N GLU A 76 -1.94 11.00 -1.05
CA GLU A 76 -1.78 12.44 -0.87
C GLU A 76 -3.08 13.21 -1.13
N LEU A 77 -3.86 12.83 -2.16
CA LEU A 77 -5.17 13.42 -2.42
C LEU A 77 -6.16 13.18 -1.27
N ALA A 78 -6.18 11.96 -0.74
CA ALA A 78 -6.99 11.60 0.43
C ALA A 78 -6.57 12.41 1.67
N ARG A 79 -5.26 12.56 1.90
CA ARG A 79 -4.70 13.39 2.99
C ARG A 79 -5.16 14.85 2.87
N GLN A 80 -5.05 15.45 1.69
CA GLN A 80 -5.51 16.82 1.44
C GLN A 80 -7.02 16.96 1.64
N THR A 81 -7.79 15.93 1.27
CA THR A 81 -9.25 15.95 1.41
C THR A 81 -9.66 15.87 2.89
N ARG A 82 -8.95 15.10 3.72
CA ARG A 82 -9.18 15.06 5.18
C ARG A 82 -8.91 16.40 5.87
N GLU A 83 -7.97 17.20 5.36
CA GLU A 83 -7.70 18.54 5.89
C GLU A 83 -8.88 19.52 5.69
N ILE A 84 -9.85 19.19 4.83
CA ILE A 84 -11.04 20.01 4.60
C ILE A 84 -12.05 19.79 5.74
N THR A 85 -12.08 20.73 6.68
CA THR A 85 -12.99 20.70 7.84
C THR A 85 -14.30 21.45 7.62
N GLU A 86 -14.40 22.24 6.54
CA GLU A 86 -15.56 23.07 6.22
C GLU A 86 -15.98 22.88 4.77
N LEU A 87 -17.30 22.88 4.52
CA LEU A 87 -17.85 22.72 3.19
C LEU A 87 -18.76 23.89 2.82
N PRO A 88 -18.66 24.43 1.59
CA PRO A 88 -19.55 25.49 1.15
C PRO A 88 -20.99 24.97 1.05
N LEU A 89 -21.96 25.80 1.41
CA LEU A 89 -23.39 25.49 1.20
C LEU A 89 -23.95 26.11 -0.08
N ASN A 90 -23.20 27.02 -0.72
CA ASN A 90 -23.58 27.58 -2.00
C ASN A 90 -23.40 26.54 -3.11
N GLU A 91 -24.43 26.38 -3.93
CA GLU A 91 -24.47 25.39 -5.01
C GLU A 91 -23.32 25.55 -6.02
N ALA A 92 -23.09 26.77 -6.53
CA ALA A 92 -22.04 27.02 -7.51
C ALA A 92 -20.64 26.72 -6.93
N ALA A 93 -20.41 27.08 -5.67
CA ALA A 93 -19.16 26.73 -4.98
C ALA A 93 -19.02 25.22 -4.74
N ARG A 94 -20.12 24.49 -4.51
CA ARG A 94 -20.11 23.03 -4.37
C ARG A 94 -19.84 22.30 -5.69
N ILE A 95 -20.38 22.81 -6.79
CA ILE A 95 -20.10 22.28 -8.14
C ILE A 95 -18.62 22.47 -8.47
N ALA A 96 -18.07 23.67 -8.28
CA ALA A 96 -16.67 23.96 -8.55
C ALA A 96 -15.70 23.12 -7.68
N LEU A 97 -16.07 22.84 -6.43
CA LEU A 97 -15.29 21.94 -5.56
C LEU A 97 -15.23 20.52 -6.14
N ARG A 98 -16.38 19.99 -6.58
CA ARG A 98 -16.49 18.65 -7.15
C ARG A 98 -15.67 18.54 -8.44
N GLU A 99 -15.87 19.47 -9.38
CA GLU A 99 -15.10 19.52 -10.65
C GLU A 99 -13.59 19.60 -10.39
N SER A 100 -13.16 20.37 -9.38
CA SER A 100 -11.75 20.42 -9.00
C SER A 100 -11.24 19.10 -8.44
N GLN A 101 -12.07 18.31 -7.74
CA GLN A 101 -11.68 17.00 -7.20
C GLN A 101 -11.61 15.95 -8.33
N GLU A 102 -12.63 15.93 -9.20
CA GLU A 102 -12.67 15.09 -10.40
C GLU A 102 -11.46 15.35 -11.31
N GLN A 103 -11.13 16.61 -11.58
CA GLN A 103 -9.97 16.96 -12.39
C GLN A 103 -8.64 16.49 -11.77
N LYS A 104 -8.51 16.54 -10.43
CA LYS A 104 -7.33 16.02 -9.73
C LYS A 104 -7.23 14.50 -9.88
N ALA A 105 -8.32 13.79 -9.64
CA ALA A 105 -8.38 12.34 -9.82
C ALA A 105 -8.08 11.92 -11.26
N LEU A 106 -8.68 12.59 -12.25
CA LEU A 106 -8.40 12.38 -13.68
C LEU A 106 -6.93 12.63 -14.03
N THR A 107 -6.30 13.63 -13.42
CA THR A 107 -4.88 13.92 -13.66
C THR A 107 -3.98 12.81 -13.12
N ILE A 108 -4.31 12.28 -11.94
CA ILE A 108 -3.58 11.17 -11.30
C ILE A 108 -3.73 9.90 -12.14
N GLU A 109 -4.94 9.62 -12.61
CA GLU A 109 -5.22 8.46 -13.44
C GLU A 109 -4.56 8.55 -14.82
N ASN A 110 -4.66 9.70 -15.50
CA ASN A 110 -3.97 9.91 -16.77
C ASN A 110 -2.44 9.87 -16.64
N LYS A 111 -1.88 10.22 -15.47
CA LYS A 111 -0.45 10.04 -15.19
C LYS A 111 -0.09 8.55 -15.15
N ARG A 112 -0.93 7.70 -14.54
CA ARG A 112 -0.79 6.24 -14.52
C ARG A 112 -0.91 5.65 -15.92
N ARG A 113 -2.01 5.90 -16.63
CA ARG A 113 -2.26 5.43 -18.00
C ARG A 113 -1.13 5.80 -18.95
N LYS A 114 -0.65 7.05 -18.89
CA LYS A 114 0.50 7.52 -19.70
C LYS A 114 1.78 6.72 -19.41
N ALA A 115 2.03 6.37 -18.16
CA ALA A 115 3.22 5.61 -17.78
C ALA A 115 3.12 4.12 -18.20
N LEU A 116 1.89 3.58 -18.27
CA LEU A 116 1.59 2.25 -18.81
C LEU A 116 1.52 2.21 -20.34
N GLY A 117 1.40 3.38 -20.99
CA GLY A 117 1.29 3.51 -22.45
C GLY A 117 -0.14 3.35 -22.98
N GLU A 118 -1.12 3.49 -22.10
CA GLU A 118 -2.56 3.43 -22.38
C GLU A 118 -3.08 4.78 -22.93
N PRO A 119 -4.23 4.77 -23.63
CA PRO A 119 -4.88 6.01 -24.05
C PRO A 119 -5.25 6.87 -22.83
N LEU A 120 -5.20 8.19 -23.00
CA LEU A 120 -5.65 9.10 -21.95
C LEU A 120 -7.17 9.20 -21.97
N LEU A 121 -7.78 9.33 -20.80
CA LEU A 121 -9.20 9.61 -20.64
C LEU A 121 -9.51 11.09 -20.74
N GLU A 122 -10.68 11.41 -21.29
CA GLU A 122 -11.22 12.77 -21.30
C GLU A 122 -12.02 13.05 -20.02
N SER A 123 -12.69 12.04 -19.48
CA SER A 123 -13.43 12.08 -18.21
C SER A 123 -13.21 10.80 -17.39
N LEU A 124 -13.49 10.84 -16.08
CA LEU A 124 -13.46 9.62 -15.24
C LEU A 124 -14.66 8.70 -15.51
N GLU A 125 -15.75 9.22 -16.08
CA GLU A 125 -16.92 8.41 -16.45
C GLU A 125 -16.58 7.48 -17.63
N ASP A 126 -15.65 7.90 -18.50
CA ASP A 126 -15.12 7.08 -19.59
C ASP A 126 -14.41 5.81 -19.06
N GLU A 127 -13.87 5.84 -17.83
CA GLU A 127 -13.28 4.68 -17.18
C GLU A 127 -14.32 3.64 -16.80
N GLU A 128 -15.43 4.08 -16.19
CA GLU A 128 -16.53 3.22 -15.81
C GLU A 128 -17.16 2.59 -17.07
N GLU A 129 -17.33 3.36 -18.14
CA GLU A 129 -17.79 2.82 -19.43
C GLU A 129 -16.80 1.82 -20.06
N ASP A 130 -15.49 2.05 -19.97
CA ASP A 130 -14.47 1.10 -20.45
C ASP A 130 -14.52 -0.20 -19.64
N LEU A 131 -14.66 -0.11 -18.30
CA LEU A 131 -14.78 -1.27 -17.42
C LEU A 131 -16.11 -2.03 -17.65
N ASP A 132 -17.21 -1.30 -17.85
CA ASP A 132 -18.53 -1.86 -18.17
C ASP A 132 -18.54 -2.52 -19.56
N ALA A 133 -17.86 -1.93 -20.55
CA ALA A 133 -17.72 -2.46 -21.90
C ALA A 133 -16.85 -3.72 -21.96
N ASP A 134 -15.84 -3.82 -21.08
CA ASP A 134 -15.04 -5.02 -20.85
C ASP A 134 -15.78 -6.08 -19.99
N GLY A 135 -17.03 -5.80 -19.57
CA GLY A 135 -17.93 -6.74 -18.92
C GLY A 135 -17.82 -6.81 -17.40
N LEU A 136 -17.37 -5.73 -16.75
CA LEU A 136 -17.04 -5.70 -15.30
C LEU A 136 -18.11 -5.09 -14.38
N ALA A 137 -19.36 -4.92 -14.82
CA ALA A 137 -20.44 -4.48 -13.91
C ALA A 137 -21.71 -5.33 -14.01
N ASP A 138 -21.89 -6.18 -13.01
CA ASP A 138 -23.19 -6.41 -12.37
C ASP A 138 -22.96 -7.12 -11.04
N VAL A 139 -22.82 -6.37 -9.94
CA VAL A 139 -23.01 -6.93 -8.59
C VAL A 139 -23.83 -5.99 -7.72
N ASP A 140 -25.04 -5.69 -8.18
CA ASP A 140 -26.12 -5.20 -7.32
C ASP A 140 -26.86 -6.41 -6.73
N GLY A 141 -26.63 -6.72 -5.44
CA GLY A 141 -27.54 -7.59 -4.66
C GLY A 141 -26.92 -8.78 -3.91
N GLU A 142 -26.85 -8.61 -2.58
CA GLU A 142 -27.06 -9.62 -1.52
C GLU A 142 -26.45 -11.04 -1.70
N ASP A 143 -25.33 -11.27 -1.00
CA ASP A 143 -24.85 -12.56 -0.46
C ASP A 143 -24.77 -13.76 -1.43
N ALA A 144 -23.59 -13.98 -2.04
CA ALA A 144 -22.93 -15.31 -2.09
C ALA A 144 -21.64 -15.28 -2.93
N GLY A 145 -20.52 -15.66 -2.30
CA GLY A 145 -19.40 -16.31 -3.00
C GLY A 145 -18.45 -15.38 -3.74
N ALA A 146 -17.22 -15.28 -3.22
CA ALA A 146 -16.09 -14.67 -3.88
C ALA A 146 -15.71 -15.44 -5.15
N GLU A 147 -16.27 -15.10 -6.31
CA GLU A 147 -15.69 -15.37 -7.64
C GLU A 147 -16.02 -14.17 -8.53
N ASP A 148 -14.98 -13.60 -9.15
CA ASP A 148 -15.00 -12.54 -10.17
C ASP A 148 -15.07 -11.06 -9.70
N GLU A 149 -14.25 -10.67 -8.72
CA GLU A 149 -13.71 -9.30 -8.72
C GLU A 149 -12.60 -9.22 -9.79
N PRO A 150 -12.56 -8.18 -10.66
CA PRO A 150 -11.44 -8.02 -11.58
C PRO A 150 -10.14 -8.03 -10.80
N GLU A 151 -9.15 -8.76 -11.30
CA GLU A 151 -7.82 -8.89 -10.71
C GLU A 151 -7.10 -7.53 -10.84
N VAL A 152 -7.50 -6.55 -10.03
CA VAL A 152 -6.75 -5.30 -9.87
C VAL A 152 -5.45 -5.74 -9.23
N ASP A 153 -4.36 -5.66 -9.99
CA ASP A 153 -3.03 -6.02 -9.51
C ASP A 153 -2.75 -5.27 -8.20
N ASP A 154 -2.86 -5.98 -7.08
CA ASP A 154 -2.63 -5.41 -5.76
C ASP A 154 -1.14 -5.09 -5.66
N VAL A 155 -0.84 -3.82 -5.90
CA VAL A 155 0.51 -3.28 -5.91
C VAL A 155 1.21 -3.52 -4.57
N LEU A 156 0.47 -3.43 -3.46
CA LEU A 156 1.02 -3.64 -2.12
C LEU A 156 1.35 -5.11 -1.90
N LEU A 157 0.47 -6.03 -2.31
CA LEU A 157 0.71 -7.46 -2.23
C LEU A 157 1.90 -7.88 -3.11
N THR A 158 1.94 -7.40 -4.34
CA THR A 158 3.03 -7.63 -5.28
C THR A 158 4.36 -7.14 -4.71
N GLU A 159 4.36 -5.94 -4.13
CA GLU A 159 5.55 -5.34 -3.55
C GLU A 159 6.01 -6.06 -2.27
N ALA A 160 5.07 -6.51 -1.43
CA ALA A 160 5.36 -7.37 -0.30
C ALA A 160 6.01 -8.70 -0.74
N GLY A 161 5.52 -9.28 -1.85
CA GLY A 161 6.13 -10.45 -2.48
C GLY A 161 7.56 -10.20 -2.94
N ASN A 162 7.83 -9.05 -3.56
CA ASN A 162 9.17 -8.65 -3.97
C ASN A 162 10.12 -8.46 -2.77
N ILE A 163 9.65 -7.83 -1.69
CA ILE A 163 10.44 -7.67 -0.45
C ILE A 163 10.78 -9.04 0.15
N LEU A 164 9.84 -9.99 0.14
CA LEU A 164 10.10 -11.36 0.59
C LEU A 164 11.16 -12.05 -0.29
N ALA A 165 11.07 -11.92 -1.61
CA ALA A 165 12.04 -12.47 -2.54
C ALA A 165 13.44 -11.87 -2.32
N ASP A 166 13.53 -10.55 -2.10
CA ASP A 166 14.77 -9.83 -1.77
C ASP A 166 15.39 -10.37 -0.48
N MET A 167 14.59 -10.54 0.57
CA MET A 167 15.04 -11.13 1.84
C MET A 167 15.58 -12.56 1.67
N LEU A 168 14.90 -13.41 0.89
CA LEU A 168 15.33 -14.78 0.63
C LEU A 168 16.65 -14.82 -0.15
N GLN A 169 16.82 -13.95 -1.14
CA GLN A 169 18.06 -13.84 -1.92
C GLN A 169 19.23 -13.40 -1.04
N MET A 170 19.03 -12.40 -0.17
CA MET A 170 20.06 -11.92 0.75
C MET A 170 20.47 -12.97 1.79
N LYS A 171 19.51 -13.75 2.31
CA LYS A 171 19.81 -14.88 3.20
C LYS A 171 20.70 -15.92 2.50
N ARG A 172 20.38 -16.30 1.26
CA ARG A 172 21.21 -17.25 0.47
C ARG A 172 22.63 -16.74 0.25
N GLN A 173 22.79 -15.45 -0.06
CA GLN A 173 24.12 -14.84 -0.25
C GLN A 173 24.94 -14.84 1.04
N ALA A 174 24.32 -14.57 2.20
CA ALA A 174 24.99 -14.67 3.49
C ALA A 174 25.47 -16.10 3.78
N PHE A 175 24.65 -17.13 3.49
CA PHE A 175 25.06 -18.54 3.63
C PHE A 175 26.20 -18.93 2.67
N ALA A 176 26.18 -18.45 1.42
CA ALA A 176 27.22 -18.73 0.43
C ALA A 176 28.59 -18.14 0.81
N VAL A 177 28.61 -16.95 1.42
CA VAL A 177 29.84 -16.29 1.88
C VAL A 177 30.41 -16.93 3.16
N HIS A 178 29.56 -17.55 3.98
CA HIS A 178 29.97 -18.21 5.23
C HIS A 178 30.17 -19.73 5.13
N THR A 179 30.03 -20.33 3.93
CA THR A 179 30.41 -21.73 3.71
C THR A 179 31.92 -21.80 3.50
N PRO A 180 32.70 -22.47 4.38
CA PRO A 180 34.14 -22.63 4.14
C PRO A 180 34.34 -23.50 2.89
N ALA A 181 35.25 -23.07 2.01
CA ALA A 181 35.56 -23.71 0.72
C ALA A 181 36.17 -25.14 0.81
N ALA A 182 36.04 -25.82 1.95
CA ALA A 182 36.69 -27.10 2.25
C ALA A 182 35.76 -28.32 2.23
N ALA A 183 34.48 -28.19 1.83
CA ALA A 183 33.52 -29.30 1.89
C ALA A 183 33.16 -29.93 0.52
N VAL A 184 33.97 -29.72 -0.52
CA VAL A 184 33.75 -30.32 -1.87
C VAL A 184 34.93 -31.20 -2.32
N ALA A 185 35.76 -31.66 -1.38
CA ALA A 185 36.72 -32.73 -1.65
C ALA A 185 36.47 -33.89 -0.67
N GLU A 186 36.30 -35.09 -1.22
CA GLU A 186 35.96 -36.37 -0.57
C GLU A 186 34.47 -36.62 -0.28
N GLN A 187 33.77 -37.19 -1.28
CA GLN A 187 33.41 -38.61 -1.33
C GLN A 187 32.89 -39.01 -2.72
#